data_AF-A0AAG5CQR8-F1
#
_entry.id   AF-A0AAG5CQR8-F1
#
_cell.length_a   1.000
_cell.length_b   1.000
_cell.length_c   1.000
_cell.angle_alpha   90.00
_cell.angle_beta   90.00
_cell.angle_gamma   90.00
#
_symmetry.space_group_name_H-M   'P 1'
#
loop_
_entity.id
_entity.type
_entity.pdbx_description
1 polymer ?
#
loop_
_entity_poly.entity_id
_entity_poly.type
_entity_poly.pdbx_seq_one_letter_code
_entity_poly.pdbx_strand_id
1 'polypeptide(L)'
;MDESKLEMLVEPCQGEDGNTTNCETVQEFAPVLDNSNMANAHCLVDDRSDFDEDPSLSSSYSDDDGFDDYEGNTFQECLRTWAKSTKISENSLDELLAIIRKKSFADVPKDANTFLQGDLDDGQLWYDGIEKTIRHYFRNYTELVDVLEINISLEGRSIVSYKTTRIWPILMELRNIPQKPVLVVGLFCGSPLAANRENYLRPLVIELNHLCNTKLNINPNHLYGKVMAVRLKAIIADAPARAFMTGLNYHQANRTCYKCICDGTYDSDELKVTFPGVAGVPRTDEKFRNGTYGEEHRLSKPLLELNSFNAIQDVVVGDGIAVMRKLLLGWAESELEPFPKWSSKQKQEIDKMLLRMRFPSEIEKELRVLHYALCWTGSELHTFLHYASIAILKDKIDSAAYEHFKLFYCAMTILSSTAYKQRWQYAGECLVRFVEQFDTFYKSHLTSVVHNLLHLTAEVLRFGPIPSIFRYSFDAKLRFIKGLVKEGNHPLGKVVSSLSEVKETCSEESKKYPLMILDQQELGIILHLNSKFMLKRGKRDGWFLTKENIIVKYTTASLTEGKPLEVHGHPIFKKSATFSTPCSSA
;
A
#
# COMPACT_ATOMS: atom_id res chain seq x y z
N MET A 1 -19.75 13.39 16.86
CA MET A 1 -20.53 14.60 16.52
C MET A 1 -20.73 14.56 15.02
N ASP A 2 -21.97 14.77 14.58
CA ASP A 2 -22.60 14.26 13.36
C ASP A 2 -21.76 14.16 12.08
N GLU A 3 -21.87 12.99 11.43
CA GLU A 3 -21.62 12.82 10.01
C GLU A 3 -22.49 13.82 9.25
N SER A 4 -21.88 14.79 8.57
CA SER A 4 -22.56 15.66 7.62
C SER A 4 -23.05 14.82 6.43
N LYS A 5 -24.24 14.25 6.60
CA LYS A 5 -25.04 13.66 5.53
C LYS A 5 -25.34 14.76 4.51
N LEU A 6 -24.61 14.76 3.40
CA LEU A 6 -25.09 15.37 2.17
C LEU A 6 -26.33 14.59 1.69
N GLU A 7 -27.49 15.16 1.95
CA GLU A 7 -28.77 14.75 1.37
C GLU A 7 -28.85 15.31 -0.06
N MET A 8 -28.98 14.41 -1.04
CA MET A 8 -29.25 14.75 -2.43
C MET A 8 -30.73 14.53 -2.67
N LEU A 9 -31.44 15.59 -3.05
CA LEU A 9 -32.81 15.52 -3.58
C LEU A 9 -32.72 15.71 -5.10
N VAL A 10 -33.31 14.80 -5.87
CA VAL A 10 -33.40 14.89 -7.33
C VAL A 10 -34.87 14.89 -7.71
N GLU A 11 -35.37 16.01 -8.25
CA GLU A 11 -36.68 16.09 -8.90
C GLU A 11 -36.53 16.05 -10.43
N PRO A 12 -37.38 15.31 -11.17
CA PRO A 12 -37.30 15.21 -12.62
C PRO A 12 -38.10 16.33 -13.32
N CYS A 13 -37.43 17.09 -14.21
CA CYS A 13 -38.10 17.95 -15.20
C CYS A 13 -38.22 17.22 -16.54
N GLN A 14 -39.43 17.19 -17.11
CA GLN A 14 -39.71 16.76 -18.48
C GLN A 14 -39.57 17.94 -19.45
N GLY A 15 -38.99 17.68 -20.63
CA GLY A 15 -38.93 18.64 -21.73
C GLY A 15 -38.56 17.94 -23.04
N GLU A 16 -39.40 18.16 -24.04
CA GLU A 16 -39.42 17.55 -25.37
C GLU A 16 -38.44 18.22 -26.36
N ASP A 17 -38.40 17.59 -27.53
CA ASP A 17 -37.97 18.07 -28.85
C ASP A 17 -36.57 17.70 -29.33
N GLY A 18 -36.61 17.04 -30.50
CA GLY A 18 -35.48 16.48 -31.21
C GLY A 18 -34.90 17.40 -32.27
N ASN A 19 -33.70 17.05 -32.74
CA ASN A 19 -33.43 16.99 -34.17
C ASN A 19 -32.13 16.24 -34.44
N THR A 20 -32.15 15.49 -35.53
CA THR A 20 -31.06 14.68 -36.08
C THR A 20 -30.17 15.50 -37.00
N THR A 21 -28.84 15.33 -36.91
CA THR A 21 -27.92 15.54 -38.03
C THR A 21 -26.68 14.65 -37.94
N ASN A 22 -26.35 14.04 -39.09
CA ASN A 22 -25.16 13.25 -39.40
C ASN A 22 -23.95 14.13 -39.72
N CYS A 23 -22.76 13.60 -39.44
CA CYS A 23 -21.43 13.76 -40.08
C CYS A 23 -20.38 13.44 -39.00
N GLU A 24 -19.23 12.82 -39.21
CA GLU A 24 -18.49 12.41 -40.40
C GLU A 24 -17.40 11.43 -39.92
N THR A 25 -17.10 10.42 -40.73
CA THR A 25 -15.98 9.49 -40.59
C THR A 25 -14.63 10.18 -40.76
N VAL A 26 -13.71 9.98 -39.81
CA VAL A 26 -12.28 10.29 -39.99
C VAL A 26 -11.48 9.00 -39.75
N GLN A 27 -10.88 8.49 -40.82
CA GLN A 27 -9.82 7.49 -40.83
C GLN A 27 -8.53 8.15 -40.33
N GLU A 28 -7.79 7.49 -39.45
CA GLU A 28 -6.38 7.82 -39.23
C GLU A 28 -5.55 6.58 -38.90
N PHE A 29 -4.30 6.65 -39.33
CA PHE A 29 -3.42 5.59 -39.77
C PHE A 29 -2.72 4.83 -38.63
N ALA A 30 -2.54 3.52 -38.81
CA ALA A 30 -1.67 2.68 -37.98
C ALA A 30 -0.28 2.53 -38.64
N PRO A 31 0.83 2.71 -37.92
CA PRO A 31 2.14 2.32 -38.43
C PRO A 31 2.36 0.82 -38.25
N VAL A 32 2.73 0.17 -39.34
CA VAL A 32 3.23 -1.20 -39.45
C VAL A 32 4.64 -1.24 -38.85
N LEU A 33 4.90 -2.15 -37.92
CA LEU A 33 6.25 -2.51 -37.52
C LEU A 33 6.47 -4.00 -37.73
N ASP A 34 7.54 -4.26 -38.46
CA ASP A 34 7.94 -5.51 -39.10
C ASP A 34 8.53 -6.49 -38.08
N ASN A 35 8.22 -7.77 -38.27
CA ASN A 35 8.66 -8.88 -37.46
C ASN A 35 9.98 -9.43 -38.00
N SER A 36 11.07 -9.29 -37.26
CA SER A 36 12.15 -10.28 -37.35
C SER A 36 12.99 -10.36 -36.07
N ASN A 37 13.31 -11.61 -35.73
CA ASN A 37 14.33 -12.10 -34.81
C ASN A 37 14.01 -12.23 -33.32
N MET A 38 13.54 -13.45 -33.02
CA MET A 38 13.71 -14.21 -31.79
C MET A 38 15.16 -14.24 -31.31
N ALA A 39 15.37 -14.06 -30.00
CA ALA A 39 16.11 -14.95 -29.07
C ALA A 39 16.77 -14.16 -27.92
N ASN A 40 16.58 -14.67 -26.70
CA ASN A 40 17.37 -14.43 -25.48
C ASN A 40 17.55 -12.99 -24.96
N ALA A 41 16.87 -12.69 -23.85
CA ALA A 41 17.27 -11.61 -22.96
C ALA A 41 17.41 -12.14 -21.52
N HIS A 42 18.54 -12.81 -21.27
CA HIS A 42 19.22 -12.76 -19.99
C HIS A 42 20.01 -11.45 -19.96
N CYS A 43 19.73 -10.52 -19.05
CA CYS A 43 20.65 -9.40 -18.80
C CYS A 43 20.73 -9.11 -17.30
N LEU A 44 21.85 -9.57 -16.75
CA LEU A 44 22.53 -9.04 -15.59
C LEU A 44 23.58 -8.02 -16.07
N VAL A 45 23.68 -6.91 -15.33
CA VAL A 45 24.91 -6.13 -14.99
C VAL A 45 25.41 -5.02 -15.94
N ASP A 46 25.59 -3.85 -15.29
CA ASP A 46 26.51 -2.68 -15.44
C ASP A 46 26.74 -1.97 -16.78
N ASP A 47 26.69 -0.62 -16.76
CA ASP A 47 27.91 0.20 -16.76
C ASP A 47 27.69 1.69 -16.40
N ARG A 48 28.82 2.36 -16.08
CA ARG A 48 29.09 3.57 -15.29
C ARG A 48 29.11 4.92 -16.05
N SER A 49 29.39 5.99 -15.27
CA SER A 49 29.99 7.34 -15.55
C SER A 49 29.01 8.53 -15.60
N ASP A 50 29.29 9.76 -15.13
CA ASP A 50 30.40 10.41 -14.41
C ASP A 50 29.90 11.76 -13.81
N PHE A 51 30.79 12.42 -13.06
CA PHE A 51 30.72 13.53 -12.09
C PHE A 51 30.41 14.99 -12.55
N ASP A 52 30.33 15.88 -11.52
CA ASP A 52 30.64 17.34 -11.42
C ASP A 52 29.47 18.36 -11.42
N GLU A 53 29.52 19.52 -10.74
CA GLU A 53 30.09 20.02 -9.47
C GLU A 53 29.35 21.37 -9.18
N ASP A 54 29.61 21.95 -7.99
CA ASP A 54 28.96 23.09 -7.29
C ASP A 54 28.91 24.47 -8.03
N PRO A 55 28.16 25.48 -7.53
CA PRO A 55 28.87 26.58 -6.83
C PRO A 55 28.11 27.30 -5.68
N SER A 56 28.79 27.40 -4.53
CA SER A 56 29.10 28.58 -3.68
C SER A 56 28.13 29.80 -3.58
N LEU A 57 27.89 30.29 -2.36
CA LEU A 57 27.71 31.72 -2.04
C LEU A 57 27.87 32.05 -0.53
N SER A 58 28.19 33.32 -0.25
CA SER A 58 28.98 33.86 0.86
C SER A 58 28.22 34.64 1.95
N SER A 59 28.86 34.74 3.14
CA SER A 59 28.78 35.79 4.20
C SER A 59 27.44 35.92 4.96
N SER A 60 27.33 36.31 6.24
CA SER A 60 28.17 37.12 7.14
C SER A 60 27.81 36.82 8.62
N TYR A 61 28.74 37.08 9.55
CA TYR A 61 28.58 36.91 11.00
C TYR A 61 27.60 37.89 11.65
N SER A 62 26.80 37.39 12.61
CA SER A 62 26.24 38.15 13.72
C SER A 62 26.24 37.28 14.97
N ASP A 63 27.01 37.70 15.98
CA ASP A 63 27.08 37.09 17.30
C ASP A 63 25.74 37.29 18.03
N ASP A 64 25.12 36.20 18.48
CA ASP A 64 24.11 36.21 19.54
C ASP A 64 24.35 35.00 20.45
N ASP A 65 24.76 35.31 21.67
CA ASP A 65 25.11 34.36 22.72
C ASP A 65 23.83 33.75 23.33
N GLY A 66 23.61 32.46 23.11
CA GLY A 66 22.51 31.74 23.76
C GLY A 66 22.58 30.23 23.56
N PHE A 67 23.43 29.53 24.33
CA PHE A 67 23.42 28.06 24.36
C PHE A 67 23.80 27.50 25.75
N ASP A 68 22.95 27.76 26.74
CA ASP A 68 22.93 27.03 28.02
C ASP A 68 21.94 25.85 27.92
N ASP A 69 22.28 24.77 27.19
CA ASP A 69 21.48 23.51 27.24
C ASP A 69 22.27 22.22 26.90
N TYR A 70 23.54 22.13 27.33
CA TYR A 70 24.36 20.93 27.13
C TYR A 70 24.67 20.12 28.40
N GLU A 71 24.04 20.46 29.54
CA GLU A 71 24.23 19.68 30.77
C GLU A 71 23.67 18.26 30.62
N GLY A 72 24.56 17.27 30.64
CA GLY A 72 24.23 15.84 30.61
C GLY A 72 24.50 15.11 29.28
N ASN A 73 24.83 15.83 28.21
CA ASN A 73 25.14 15.24 26.90
C ASN A 73 26.66 15.03 26.72
N THR A 74 27.05 13.99 25.99
CA THR A 74 28.45 13.77 25.62
C THR A 74 28.92 14.82 24.61
N PHE A 75 30.23 15.09 24.58
CA PHE A 75 30.83 16.04 23.62
C PHE A 75 30.43 15.75 22.16
N GLN A 76 30.35 14.47 21.77
CA GLN A 76 29.93 14.06 20.42
C GLN A 76 28.45 14.38 20.16
N GLU A 77 27.57 14.20 21.15
CA GLU A 77 26.15 14.51 21.03
C GLU A 77 25.90 16.00 20.93
N CYS A 78 26.59 16.82 21.72
CA CYS A 78 26.53 18.27 21.63
C CYS A 78 26.98 18.76 20.25
N LEU A 79 28.15 18.30 19.79
CA LEU A 79 28.72 18.69 18.50
C LEU A 79 27.86 18.19 17.31
N ARG A 80 27.26 17.00 17.41
CA ARG A 80 26.34 16.47 16.39
C ARG A 80 25.05 17.29 16.34
N THR A 81 24.52 17.69 17.49
CA THR A 81 23.30 18.51 17.59
C THR A 81 23.56 19.89 17.00
N TRP A 82 24.69 20.51 17.36
CA TRP A 82 25.14 21.76 16.76
C TRP A 82 25.25 21.66 15.24
N ALA A 83 25.97 20.66 14.71
CA ALA A 83 26.18 20.50 13.27
C ALA A 83 24.86 20.32 12.49
N LYS A 84 23.89 19.60 13.07
CA LYS A 84 22.54 19.46 12.47
C LYS A 84 21.75 20.76 12.51
N SER A 85 21.80 21.48 13.63
CA SER A 85 21.05 22.73 13.81
C SER A 85 21.54 23.87 12.90
N THR A 86 22.85 23.94 12.65
CA THR A 86 23.47 25.01 11.85
C THR A 86 23.52 24.72 10.37
N LYS A 87 23.18 23.49 9.94
CA LYS A 87 23.26 23.04 8.54
C LYS A 87 24.63 23.32 7.90
N ILE A 88 25.71 23.12 8.67
CA ILE A 88 27.09 23.25 8.19
C ILE A 88 27.34 22.29 7.02
N SER A 89 28.15 22.71 6.04
CA SER A 89 28.51 21.85 4.91
C SER A 89 29.32 20.63 5.38
N GLU A 90 29.17 19.49 4.67
CA GLU A 90 29.91 18.27 5.00
C GLU A 90 31.43 18.51 4.97
N ASN A 91 31.94 19.27 4.01
CA ASN A 91 33.36 19.62 3.91
C ASN A 91 33.85 20.44 5.12
N SER A 92 33.09 21.45 5.55
CA SER A 92 33.48 22.25 6.72
C SER A 92 33.40 21.45 8.01
N LEU A 93 32.46 20.49 8.10
CA LEU A 93 32.40 19.57 9.23
C LEU A 93 33.55 18.56 9.21
N ASP A 94 33.96 18.05 8.04
CA ASP A 94 35.16 17.20 7.89
C ASP A 94 36.42 17.90 8.41
N GLU A 95 36.61 19.16 8.04
CA GLU A 95 37.75 19.96 8.51
C GLU A 95 37.71 20.16 10.02
N LEU A 96 36.54 20.48 10.59
CA LEU A 96 36.36 20.63 12.03
C LEU A 96 36.65 19.32 12.77
N LEU A 97 36.13 18.19 12.29
CA LEU A 97 36.39 16.87 12.86
C LEU A 97 37.88 16.51 12.79
N ALA A 98 38.56 16.85 11.68
CA ALA A 98 40.00 16.66 11.55
C ALA A 98 40.79 17.50 12.57
N ILE A 99 40.36 18.73 12.86
CA ILE A 99 40.96 19.58 13.91
C ILE A 99 40.75 18.96 15.29
N ILE A 100 39.52 18.56 15.61
CA ILE A 100 39.16 17.96 16.90
C ILE A 100 39.97 16.68 17.15
N ARG A 101 40.08 15.80 16.15
CA ARG A 101 40.90 14.58 16.26
C ARG A 101 42.39 14.85 16.48
N LYS A 102 42.91 15.96 15.93
CA LYS A 102 44.32 16.34 16.08
C LYS A 102 44.62 17.09 17.39
N LYS A 103 43.64 17.77 17.96
CA LYS A 103 43.84 18.74 19.05
C LYS A 103 43.15 18.37 20.36
N SER A 104 42.35 17.32 20.38
CA SER A 104 41.64 16.83 21.56
C SER A 104 41.77 15.32 21.72
N PHE A 105 41.28 14.79 22.84
CA PHE A 105 41.13 13.35 23.08
C PHE A 105 39.73 12.83 22.68
N ALA A 106 38.91 13.65 22.02
CA ALA A 106 37.57 13.24 21.62
C ALA A 106 37.64 12.23 20.48
N ASP A 107 36.99 11.08 20.68
CA ASP A 107 36.88 10.04 19.66
C ASP A 107 35.76 10.38 18.69
N VAL A 108 36.09 11.07 17.59
CA VAL A 108 35.12 11.47 16.58
C VAL A 108 35.50 10.88 15.21
N PRO A 109 34.54 10.40 14.42
CA PRO A 109 34.77 9.94 13.04
C PRO A 109 35.55 10.95 12.17
N LYS A 110 36.22 10.41 11.15
CA LYS A 110 37.02 11.22 10.21
C LYS A 110 36.13 12.06 9.29
N ASP A 111 34.98 11.52 8.91
CA ASP A 111 34.06 12.14 7.98
C ASP A 111 32.74 12.55 8.65
N ALA A 112 32.24 13.71 8.22
CA ALA A 112 31.01 14.37 8.60
C ALA A 112 29.81 13.43 8.46
N ASN A 113 29.81 12.63 7.40
CA ASN A 113 28.75 11.68 7.13
C ASN A 113 28.68 10.62 8.24
N THR A 114 29.79 9.98 8.59
CA THR A 114 29.87 9.01 9.71
C THR A 114 29.61 9.69 11.06
N PHE A 115 30.14 10.91 11.26
CA PHE A 115 29.95 11.67 12.50
C PHE A 115 28.48 12.05 12.76
N LEU A 116 27.77 12.54 11.74
CA LEU A 116 26.37 12.97 11.82
C LEU A 116 25.39 11.80 11.94
N GLN A 117 25.76 10.66 11.37
CA GLN A 117 24.96 9.43 11.34
C GLN A 117 25.00 8.68 12.67
N GLY A 118 26.17 8.56 13.30
CA GLY A 118 26.44 7.46 14.23
C GLY A 118 26.52 6.14 13.47
N ASP A 119 27.39 5.21 13.88
CA ASP A 119 27.60 3.95 13.16
C ASP A 119 26.34 3.06 13.17
N LEU A 120 25.50 3.17 12.14
CA LEU A 120 24.44 2.20 11.83
C LEU A 120 25.01 1.13 10.89
N ASP A 121 25.71 0.15 11.46
CA ASP A 121 26.27 -1.01 10.75
C ASP A 121 25.19 -1.97 10.21
N ASP A 122 25.61 -2.93 9.36
CA ASP A 122 24.80 -4.08 8.94
C ASP A 122 24.23 -4.81 10.17
N GLY A 123 22.91 -4.97 10.23
CA GLY A 123 22.20 -5.61 11.33
C GLY A 123 21.59 -4.64 12.35
N GLN A 124 21.60 -3.33 12.10
CA GLN A 124 21.03 -2.35 13.02
C GLN A 124 19.61 -1.89 12.64
N LEU A 125 18.82 -1.55 13.66
CA LEU A 125 17.47 -1.00 13.55
C LEU A 125 17.52 0.50 13.88
N TRP A 126 17.15 1.35 12.93
CA TRP A 126 16.71 2.69 13.24
C TRP A 126 15.24 2.65 13.65
N TYR A 127 14.91 3.12 14.85
CA TYR A 127 13.55 3.16 15.37
C TYR A 127 13.22 4.56 15.86
N ASP A 128 12.41 5.29 15.09
CA ASP A 128 11.95 6.63 15.48
C ASP A 128 10.86 6.57 16.55
N GLY A 129 10.11 5.46 16.59
CA GLY A 129 9.02 5.25 17.53
C GLY A 129 7.67 5.77 17.04
N ILE A 130 6.62 5.08 17.47
CA ILE A 130 5.22 5.39 17.17
C ILE A 130 4.85 6.75 17.75
N GLU A 131 5.13 6.98 19.03
CA GLU A 131 4.74 8.18 19.75
C GLU A 131 5.36 9.42 19.12
N LYS A 132 6.68 9.39 18.89
CA LYS A 132 7.42 10.49 18.27
C LYS A 132 6.89 10.77 16.87
N THR A 133 6.66 9.72 16.07
CA THR A 133 6.12 9.85 14.71
C THR A 133 4.71 10.45 14.70
N ILE A 134 3.83 10.04 15.61
CA ILE A 134 2.48 10.59 15.77
C ILE A 134 2.57 12.06 16.20
N ARG A 135 3.34 12.37 17.24
CA ARG A 135 3.51 13.75 17.74
C ARG A 135 3.97 14.68 16.64
N HIS A 136 4.92 14.26 15.83
CA HIS A 136 5.41 15.02 14.68
C HIS A 136 4.32 15.25 13.64
N TYR A 137 3.60 14.20 13.24
CA TYR A 137 2.51 14.30 12.25
C TYR A 137 1.42 15.29 12.70
N PHE A 138 1.04 15.26 13.98
CA PHE A 138 -0.01 16.10 14.52
C PHE A 138 0.44 17.53 14.91
N ARG A 139 1.72 17.90 14.74
CA ARG A 139 2.17 19.28 15.00
C ARG A 139 1.37 20.30 14.22
N ASN A 140 1.16 20.02 12.93
CA ASN A 140 0.48 20.90 11.97
C ASN A 140 -0.94 20.43 11.63
N TYR A 141 -1.46 19.41 12.31
CA TYR A 141 -2.76 18.80 12.02
C TYR A 141 -3.80 19.19 13.06
N THR A 142 -4.86 19.85 12.63
CA THR A 142 -5.86 20.45 13.52
C THR A 142 -7.01 19.52 13.89
N GLU A 143 -7.28 18.49 13.08
CA GLU A 143 -8.42 17.58 13.27
C GLU A 143 -8.03 16.38 14.14
N LEU A 144 -8.19 16.51 15.46
CA LEU A 144 -7.81 15.41 16.36
C LEU A 144 -8.96 14.45 16.67
N VAL A 145 -8.65 13.16 16.77
CA VAL A 145 -9.58 12.10 17.18
C VAL A 145 -9.39 11.74 18.67
N ASP A 146 -10.41 11.17 19.31
CA ASP A 146 -10.30 10.74 20.71
C ASP A 146 -9.57 9.39 20.85
N VAL A 147 -9.76 8.53 19.86
CA VAL A 147 -9.05 7.26 19.73
C VAL A 147 -8.38 7.24 18.37
N LEU A 148 -7.05 7.17 18.34
CA LEU A 148 -6.27 7.00 17.12
C LEU A 148 -6.11 5.51 16.85
N GLU A 149 -6.68 5.06 15.73
CA GLU A 149 -6.58 3.68 15.28
C GLU A 149 -5.40 3.55 14.32
N ILE A 150 -4.50 2.60 14.61
CA ILE A 150 -3.30 2.38 13.79
C ILE A 150 -3.25 0.94 13.25
N ASN A 151 -2.79 0.81 12.01
CA ASN A 151 -2.32 -0.46 11.47
C ASN A 151 -0.79 -0.44 11.40
N ILE A 152 -0.15 -1.57 11.66
CA ILE A 152 1.28 -1.74 11.44
C ILE A 152 1.49 -2.63 10.22
N SER A 153 2.32 -2.20 9.27
CA SER A 153 2.78 -3.06 8.17
C SER A 153 4.23 -3.49 8.40
N LEU A 154 4.46 -4.79 8.27
CA LEU A 154 5.78 -5.41 8.34
C LEU A 154 6.09 -6.09 7.00
N GLU A 155 7.20 -5.69 6.37
CA GLU A 155 7.59 -6.22 5.07
C GLU A 155 8.63 -7.32 5.19
N GLY A 156 8.30 -8.51 4.67
CA GLY A 156 9.18 -9.67 4.73
C GLY A 156 10.06 -9.84 3.49
N ARG A 157 9.81 -9.04 2.45
CA ARG A 157 10.62 -8.97 1.24
C ARG A 157 11.40 -7.66 1.26
N SER A 158 12.72 -7.78 1.12
CA SER A 158 13.58 -6.60 1.08
C SER A 158 13.10 -5.63 0.00
N ILE A 159 13.05 -4.36 0.38
CA ILE A 159 12.59 -3.28 -0.49
C ILE A 159 13.67 -2.93 -1.52
N VAL A 160 14.94 -3.04 -1.12
CA VAL A 160 16.13 -2.89 -1.97
C VAL A 160 17.21 -3.88 -1.50
N SER A 161 18.06 -4.35 -2.41
CA SER A 161 19.27 -5.12 -2.08
C SER A 161 20.47 -4.32 -2.56
N TYR A 162 21.37 -3.93 -1.66
CA TYR A 162 22.68 -3.38 -2.02
C TYR A 162 23.76 -4.26 -1.41
N LYS A 163 24.68 -4.79 -2.24
CA LYS A 163 25.84 -5.60 -1.80
C LYS A 163 25.52 -6.58 -0.64
N THR A 164 24.40 -7.29 -0.71
CA THR A 164 23.82 -8.24 0.29
C THR A 164 22.98 -7.68 1.45
N THR A 165 23.04 -6.38 1.72
CA THR A 165 22.25 -5.70 2.74
C THR A 165 20.79 -5.49 2.30
N ARG A 166 19.86 -5.72 3.22
CA ARG A 166 18.42 -5.66 2.97
C ARG A 166 17.74 -4.62 3.87
N ILE A 167 16.74 -3.92 3.35
CA ILE A 167 15.97 -2.90 4.09
C ILE A 167 14.55 -3.38 4.35
N TRP A 168 14.16 -3.35 5.64
CA TRP A 168 12.90 -3.86 6.15
C TRP A 168 12.22 -2.79 7.01
N PRO A 169 11.26 -2.03 6.47
CA PRO A 169 10.60 -0.98 7.21
C PRO A 169 9.53 -1.53 8.14
N ILE A 170 9.29 -0.76 9.20
CA ILE A 170 8.10 -0.82 10.03
C ILE A 170 7.27 0.41 9.65
N LEU A 171 6.14 0.19 9.00
CA LEU A 171 5.23 1.25 8.57
C LEU A 171 4.00 1.30 9.47
N MET A 172 3.43 2.48 9.63
CA MET A 172 2.20 2.71 10.38
C MET A 172 1.21 3.50 9.54
N GLU A 173 -0.01 2.99 9.43
CA GLU A 173 -1.12 3.72 8.80
C GLU A 173 -2.05 4.28 9.88
N LEU A 174 -2.36 5.59 9.82
CA LEU A 174 -3.35 6.22 10.70
C LEU A 174 -4.75 6.07 10.10
N ARG A 175 -5.50 5.08 10.57
CA ARG A 175 -6.69 4.54 9.88
C ARG A 175 -7.90 5.45 9.86
N ASN A 176 -8.12 6.18 10.94
CA ASN A 176 -9.26 7.07 11.13
C ASN A 176 -8.87 8.54 10.99
N ILE A 177 -7.80 8.81 10.25
CA ILE A 177 -7.39 10.14 9.82
C ILE A 177 -7.66 10.25 8.30
N PRO A 178 -8.21 11.38 7.81
CA PRO A 178 -8.33 11.68 6.39
C PRO A 178 -7.10 11.30 5.56
N GLN A 179 -7.33 10.75 4.36
CA GLN A 179 -6.31 10.22 3.44
C GLN A 179 -5.47 9.03 3.96
N LYS A 180 -5.67 8.58 5.22
CA LYS A 180 -5.01 7.42 5.82
C LYS A 180 -3.48 7.45 5.63
N PRO A 181 -2.80 8.46 6.20
CA PRO A 181 -1.37 8.64 5.99
C PRO A 181 -0.59 7.40 6.46
N VAL A 182 0.38 6.99 5.64
CA VAL A 182 1.34 5.93 5.96
C VAL A 182 2.66 6.59 6.37
N LEU A 183 3.13 6.29 7.58
CA LEU A 183 4.31 6.86 8.21
C LEU A 183 5.38 5.78 8.42
N VAL A 184 6.65 6.17 8.40
CA VAL A 184 7.78 5.26 8.68
C VAL A 184 8.13 5.39 10.15
N VAL A 185 8.05 4.27 10.87
CA VAL A 185 8.30 4.21 12.33
C VAL A 185 9.67 3.62 12.63
N GLY A 186 10.14 2.72 11.75
CA GLY A 186 11.47 2.15 11.86
C GLY A 186 11.96 1.59 10.53
N LEU A 187 13.27 1.43 10.43
CA LEU A 187 13.97 0.85 9.29
C LEU A 187 15.07 -0.05 9.80
N PHE A 188 14.97 -1.34 9.50
CA PHE A 188 16.07 -2.27 9.72
C PHE A 188 16.90 -2.42 8.47
N CYS A 189 18.22 -2.40 8.64
CA CYS A 189 19.18 -2.62 7.59
C CYS A 189 20.05 -3.80 7.98
N GLY A 190 19.92 -4.93 7.28
CA GLY A 190 20.94 -5.97 7.37
C GLY A 190 20.59 -7.36 6.84
N SER A 191 21.58 -8.25 6.96
CA SER A 191 21.48 -9.69 6.62
C SER A 191 20.53 -10.45 7.57
N PRO A 192 20.03 -11.65 7.22
CA PRO A 192 18.62 -12.04 7.35
C PRO A 192 18.00 -11.89 8.75
N LEU A 193 16.77 -11.37 8.76
CA LEU A 193 15.96 -11.08 9.95
C LEU A 193 15.92 -12.18 11.00
N ALA A 194 16.01 -13.46 10.59
CA ALA A 194 15.99 -14.60 11.50
C ALA A 194 17.03 -14.50 12.63
N ALA A 195 18.20 -13.90 12.39
CA ALA A 195 19.24 -13.74 13.41
C ALA A 195 18.94 -12.62 14.43
N ASN A 196 18.09 -11.65 14.07
CA ASN A 196 17.92 -10.42 14.85
C ASN A 196 16.44 -10.09 15.18
N ARG A 197 15.58 -11.11 15.27
CA ARG A 197 14.13 -10.93 15.48
C ARG A 197 13.79 -10.12 16.72
N GLU A 198 14.46 -10.46 17.82
CA GLU A 198 14.28 -9.79 19.09
C GLU A 198 14.51 -8.29 18.94
N ASN A 199 15.67 -7.89 18.41
CA ASN A 199 16.01 -6.48 18.27
C ASN A 199 15.13 -5.76 17.24
N TYR A 200 14.65 -6.46 16.21
CA TYR A 200 13.73 -5.87 15.22
C TYR A 200 12.34 -5.55 15.81
N LEU A 201 11.77 -6.45 16.62
CA LEU A 201 10.38 -6.33 17.11
C LEU A 201 10.28 -5.77 18.52
N ARG A 202 11.30 -5.92 19.37
CA ARG A 202 11.24 -5.56 20.79
C ARG A 202 10.91 -4.09 21.04
N PRO A 203 11.54 -3.11 20.37
CA PRO A 203 11.19 -1.70 20.56
C PRO A 203 9.72 -1.42 20.23
N LEU A 204 9.24 -1.97 19.13
CA LEU A 204 7.85 -1.87 18.69
C LEU A 204 6.86 -2.45 19.71
N VAL A 205 7.15 -3.63 20.26
CA VAL A 205 6.28 -4.30 21.22
C VAL A 205 6.22 -3.54 22.55
N ILE A 206 7.36 -3.08 23.06
CA ILE A 206 7.42 -2.29 24.31
C ILE A 206 6.59 -1.03 24.14
N GLU A 207 6.79 -0.29 23.04
CA GLU A 207 6.10 0.98 22.82
C GLU A 207 4.59 0.77 22.59
N LEU A 208 4.18 -0.24 21.80
CA LEU A 208 2.77 -0.55 21.60
C LEU A 208 2.07 -0.93 22.91
N ASN A 209 2.70 -1.74 23.76
CA ASN A 209 2.16 -2.08 25.07
C ASN A 209 2.06 -0.86 25.98
N HIS A 210 3.03 0.05 25.93
CA HIS A 210 2.96 1.31 26.65
C HIS A 210 1.78 2.16 26.14
N LEU A 211 1.75 2.47 24.84
CA LEU A 211 0.78 3.36 24.21
C LEU A 211 -0.67 2.83 24.21
N CYS A 212 -0.87 1.51 24.23
CA CYS A 212 -2.22 0.95 24.36
C CYS A 212 -2.77 1.07 25.79
N ASN A 213 -1.90 1.28 26.79
CA ASN A 213 -2.27 1.43 28.19
C ASN A 213 -2.21 2.88 28.67
N THR A 214 -1.42 3.73 28.02
CA THR A 214 -1.34 5.16 28.27
C THR A 214 -2.13 5.95 27.24
N LYS A 215 -2.45 7.20 27.55
CA LYS A 215 -3.00 8.13 26.56
C LYS A 215 -1.90 9.08 26.12
N LEU A 216 -1.88 9.39 24.83
CA LEU A 216 -0.90 10.24 24.20
C LEU A 216 -1.39 11.69 24.21
N ASN A 217 -0.62 12.58 24.83
CA ASN A 217 -0.95 14.02 24.89
C ASN A 217 -0.41 14.72 23.64
N ILE A 218 -1.28 15.09 22.70
CA ILE A 218 -0.94 15.86 21.51
C ILE A 218 -1.22 17.33 21.76
N ASN A 219 -0.27 18.20 21.45
CA ASN A 219 -0.48 19.65 21.48
C ASN A 219 -0.24 20.22 20.07
N PRO A 220 -1.27 20.26 19.19
CA PRO A 220 -1.13 20.83 17.86
C PRO A 220 -0.83 22.32 18.00
N ASN A 221 0.11 22.82 17.22
CA ASN A 221 0.49 24.22 17.19
C ASN A 221 0.87 24.83 18.56
N HIS A 222 1.19 24.02 19.58
CA HIS A 222 1.47 24.46 20.96
C HIS A 222 0.32 25.20 21.69
N LEU A 223 -0.90 25.18 21.15
CA LEU A 223 -2.02 26.00 21.64
C LEU A 223 -3.06 25.24 22.47
N TYR A 224 -3.31 23.96 22.19
CA TYR A 224 -4.32 23.16 22.91
C TYR A 224 -3.90 21.70 23.05
N GLY A 225 -3.69 21.24 24.28
CA GLY A 225 -3.40 19.84 24.57
C GLY A 225 -4.66 18.97 24.47
N LYS A 226 -4.66 17.98 23.58
CA LYS A 226 -5.66 16.90 23.54
C LYS A 226 -5.02 15.57 23.88
N VAL A 227 -5.71 14.83 24.73
CA VAL A 227 -5.32 13.49 25.13
C VAL A 227 -6.03 12.46 24.22
N MET A 228 -5.26 11.67 23.48
CA MET A 228 -5.77 10.65 22.56
C MET A 228 -5.40 9.24 23.04
N ALA A 229 -6.33 8.29 22.98
CA ALA A 229 -5.99 6.88 23.19
C ALA A 229 -5.44 6.28 21.89
N VAL A 230 -4.43 5.42 21.96
CA VAL A 230 -3.90 4.70 20.80
C VAL A 230 -4.44 3.27 20.78
N ARG A 231 -4.87 2.79 19.62
CA ARG A 231 -5.36 1.42 19.44
C ARG A 231 -4.73 0.77 18.22
N LEU A 232 -3.94 -0.29 18.44
CA LEU A 232 -3.53 -1.18 17.37
C LEU A 232 -4.74 -1.96 16.84
N LYS A 233 -5.00 -1.85 15.54
CA LYS A 233 -6.10 -2.55 14.87
C LYS A 233 -5.66 -3.84 14.22
N ALA A 234 -4.63 -3.77 13.38
CA ALA A 234 -4.15 -4.92 12.66
C ALA A 234 -2.65 -4.85 12.44
N ILE A 235 -2.03 -6.02 12.32
CA ILE A 235 -0.73 -6.18 11.69
C ILE A 235 -0.93 -6.75 10.29
N ILE A 236 -0.46 -6.01 9.28
CA ILE A 236 -0.50 -6.38 7.88
C ILE A 236 0.90 -6.83 7.51
N ALA A 237 1.05 -8.10 7.12
CA ALA A 237 2.37 -8.67 6.84
C ALA A 237 2.26 -9.67 5.71
N ASP A 238 3.27 -9.72 4.84
CA ASP A 238 3.36 -10.76 3.81
C ASP A 238 3.78 -12.12 4.41
N ALA A 239 3.72 -13.18 3.60
CA ALA A 239 4.01 -14.53 4.12
C ALA A 239 5.40 -14.66 4.78
N PRO A 240 6.50 -14.14 4.20
CA PRO A 240 7.79 -14.13 4.88
C PRO A 240 7.79 -13.33 6.19
N ALA A 241 7.17 -12.14 6.25
CA ALA A 241 7.08 -11.36 7.48
C ALA A 241 6.28 -12.09 8.56
N ARG A 242 5.13 -12.69 8.21
CA ARG A 242 4.33 -13.48 9.15
C ARG A 242 5.11 -14.66 9.72
N ALA A 243 5.79 -15.43 8.87
CA ALA A 243 6.65 -16.53 9.29
C ALA A 243 7.72 -16.05 10.28
N PHE A 244 8.39 -14.95 9.91
CA PHE A 244 9.40 -14.33 10.73
C PHE A 244 8.87 -13.87 12.09
N MET A 245 7.73 -13.17 12.12
CA MET A 245 7.11 -12.65 13.35
C MET A 245 6.70 -13.75 14.33
N THR A 246 6.28 -14.90 13.81
CA THR A 246 5.71 -16.00 14.63
C THR A 246 6.74 -17.03 15.04
N GLY A 247 7.95 -16.91 14.50
CA GLY A 247 9.04 -17.85 14.75
C GLY A 247 8.99 -19.14 13.96
N LEU A 248 8.10 -19.22 12.97
CA LEU A 248 8.07 -20.33 12.02
C LEU A 248 9.16 -20.15 10.98
N ASN A 249 9.83 -21.23 10.59
CA ASN A 249 10.64 -21.16 9.38
C ASN A 249 9.74 -21.00 8.15
N TYR A 250 10.26 -20.39 7.09
CA TYR A 250 9.46 -20.07 5.90
C TYR A 250 8.83 -21.31 5.25
N HIS A 251 9.53 -22.45 5.25
CA HIS A 251 9.00 -23.70 4.69
C HIS A 251 7.80 -24.23 5.49
N GLN A 252 7.84 -24.17 6.82
CA GLN A 252 6.72 -24.54 7.71
C GLN A 252 5.56 -23.55 7.58
N ALA A 253 5.86 -22.24 7.52
CA ALA A 253 4.85 -21.21 7.34
C ALA A 253 4.13 -21.30 5.98
N ASN A 254 4.78 -21.87 4.96
CA ASN A 254 4.16 -22.13 3.67
C ASN A 254 3.40 -23.46 3.61
N ARG A 255 3.58 -24.33 4.61
CA ARG A 255 2.91 -25.64 4.71
C ARG A 255 1.75 -25.65 5.68
N THR A 256 1.49 -24.57 6.38
CA THR A 256 0.42 -24.51 7.39
C THR A 256 -0.39 -23.24 7.21
N CYS A 257 -1.70 -23.33 7.38
CA CYS A 257 -2.55 -22.14 7.41
C CYS A 257 -2.37 -21.43 8.75
N TYR A 258 -2.23 -20.10 8.70
CA TYR A 258 -2.06 -19.28 9.91
C TYR A 258 -3.36 -19.14 10.73
N LYS A 259 -4.52 -19.23 10.08
CA LYS A 259 -5.82 -18.94 10.69
C LYS A 259 -6.60 -20.20 11.08
N CYS A 260 -6.33 -21.34 10.45
CA CYS A 260 -7.00 -22.60 10.75
C CYS A 260 -6.00 -23.76 10.87
N ILE A 261 -6.46 -24.85 11.49
CA ILE A 261 -5.74 -26.11 11.60
C ILE A 261 -5.89 -26.82 10.26
N CYS A 262 -4.95 -26.53 9.36
CA CYS A 262 -4.91 -27.09 8.02
C CYS A 262 -3.46 -27.10 7.54
N ASP A 263 -2.97 -28.30 7.24
CA ASP A 263 -1.63 -28.54 6.71
C ASP A 263 -1.72 -28.83 5.22
N GLY A 264 -0.84 -28.18 4.47
CA GLY A 264 -0.68 -28.39 3.04
C GLY A 264 0.11 -29.66 2.75
N THR A 265 -0.25 -30.34 1.67
CA THR A 265 0.45 -31.53 1.18
C THR A 265 1.53 -31.09 0.20
N TYR A 266 2.76 -31.58 0.39
CA TYR A 266 3.84 -31.32 -0.56
C TYR A 266 3.79 -32.33 -1.70
N ASP A 267 3.66 -31.82 -2.92
CA ASP A 267 3.77 -32.57 -4.16
C ASP A 267 5.24 -32.57 -4.60
N SER A 268 5.85 -33.76 -4.63
CA SER A 268 7.25 -33.93 -5.01
C SER A 268 7.50 -33.73 -6.49
N ASP A 269 6.52 -34.03 -7.33
CA ASP A 269 6.66 -34.01 -8.79
C ASP A 269 6.58 -32.58 -9.30
N GLU A 270 5.69 -31.78 -8.68
CA GLU A 270 5.49 -30.38 -9.03
C GLU A 270 6.22 -29.39 -8.10
N LEU A 271 6.96 -29.89 -7.11
CA LEU A 271 7.75 -29.11 -6.13
C LEU A 271 6.95 -28.00 -5.43
N LYS A 272 5.69 -28.28 -5.11
CA LYS A 272 4.75 -27.29 -4.57
C LYS A 272 3.93 -27.81 -3.40
N VAL A 273 3.35 -26.90 -2.63
CA VAL A 273 2.45 -27.24 -1.52
C VAL A 273 1.02 -26.89 -1.91
N THR A 274 0.14 -27.87 -1.81
CA THR A 274 -1.31 -27.72 -2.05
C THR A 274 -2.09 -27.77 -0.75
N PHE A 275 -3.21 -27.07 -0.70
CA PHE A 275 -4.11 -26.99 0.44
C PHE A 275 -5.50 -27.51 0.02
N PRO A 276 -6.31 -28.01 0.98
CA PRO A 276 -7.69 -28.35 0.71
C PRO A 276 -8.53 -27.08 0.43
N GLY A 277 -9.59 -27.27 -0.36
CA GLY A 277 -10.57 -26.23 -0.73
C GLY A 277 -11.51 -25.79 0.38
N VAL A 278 -11.35 -26.31 1.59
CA VAL A 278 -12.21 -26.05 2.76
C VAL A 278 -11.37 -25.59 3.95
N ALA A 279 -11.95 -24.71 4.76
CA ALA A 279 -11.28 -24.19 5.94
C ALA A 279 -11.23 -25.27 7.04
N GLY A 280 -10.08 -25.39 7.69
CA GLY A 280 -9.95 -26.20 8.90
C GLY A 280 -10.59 -25.54 10.13
N VAL A 281 -10.46 -26.20 11.28
CA VAL A 281 -10.89 -25.63 12.57
C VAL A 281 -10.11 -24.34 12.85
N PRO A 282 -10.76 -23.22 13.22
CA PRO A 282 -10.05 -21.97 13.50
C PRO A 282 -9.00 -22.12 14.61
N ARG A 283 -7.83 -21.51 14.40
CA ARG A 283 -6.82 -21.36 15.45
C ARG A 283 -7.29 -20.31 16.47
N THR A 284 -6.84 -20.46 17.70
CA THR A 284 -7.13 -19.51 18.80
C THR A 284 -5.85 -18.90 19.31
N ASP A 285 -5.89 -17.63 19.71
CA ASP A 285 -4.76 -16.90 20.31
C ASP A 285 -4.15 -17.64 21.50
N GLU A 286 -4.98 -18.13 22.43
CA GLU A 286 -4.54 -18.87 23.61
C GLU A 286 -3.69 -20.10 23.24
N LYS A 287 -4.24 -21.01 22.42
CA LYS A 287 -3.52 -22.19 21.94
C LYS A 287 -2.25 -21.84 21.14
N PHE A 288 -2.27 -20.74 20.39
CA PHE A 288 -1.12 -20.29 19.62
C PHE A 288 0.02 -19.80 20.54
N ARG A 289 -0.30 -19.00 21.56
CA ARG A 289 0.66 -18.55 22.58
C ARG A 289 1.21 -19.71 23.42
N ASN A 290 0.38 -20.72 23.68
CA ASN A 290 0.77 -21.93 24.40
C ASN A 290 1.53 -22.95 23.53
N GLY A 291 1.82 -22.64 22.25
CA GLY A 291 2.59 -23.53 21.37
C GLY A 291 1.89 -24.84 20.99
N THR A 292 0.55 -24.87 21.06
CA THR A 292 -0.25 -26.09 20.87
C THR A 292 -0.21 -26.62 19.42
N TYR A 293 0.21 -25.83 18.43
CA TYR A 293 0.22 -26.26 17.02
C TYR A 293 1.62 -26.63 16.51
N GLY A 294 2.52 -27.04 17.39
CA GLY A 294 3.84 -27.54 17.02
C GLY A 294 4.82 -26.44 16.58
N GLU A 295 4.55 -25.18 16.94
CA GLU A 295 5.50 -24.08 16.74
C GLU A 295 6.68 -24.21 17.71
N GLU A 296 7.61 -25.13 17.42
CA GLU A 296 8.78 -25.42 18.26
C GLU A 296 9.42 -24.15 18.84
N HIS A 297 9.64 -24.18 20.16
CA HIS A 297 10.05 -23.07 21.05
C HIS A 297 11.45 -22.49 20.80
N ARG A 298 11.99 -22.55 19.58
CA ARG A 298 13.44 -22.32 19.36
C ARG A 298 13.84 -20.86 19.16
N LEU A 299 12.91 -19.93 19.00
CA LEU A 299 13.24 -18.52 18.74
C LEU A 299 12.26 -17.58 19.46
N SER A 300 12.76 -16.44 19.95
CA SER A 300 11.95 -15.40 20.61
C SER A 300 10.73 -15.00 19.76
N LYS A 301 9.60 -14.67 20.39
CA LYS A 301 8.35 -14.26 19.71
C LYS A 301 7.81 -12.95 20.31
N PRO A 302 8.50 -11.81 20.18
CA PRO A 302 8.14 -10.57 20.87
C PRO A 302 6.69 -10.14 20.64
N LEU A 303 6.17 -10.33 19.44
CA LEU A 303 4.79 -9.94 19.12
C LEU A 303 3.72 -10.74 19.88
N LEU A 304 4.06 -11.93 20.39
CA LEU A 304 3.22 -12.67 21.32
C LEU A 304 3.26 -12.12 22.76
N GLU A 305 3.91 -10.98 22.99
CA GLU A 305 3.87 -10.27 24.26
C GLU A 305 3.03 -8.99 24.16
N LEU A 306 2.39 -8.73 23.01
CA LEU A 306 1.37 -7.67 22.91
C LEU A 306 0.13 -8.06 23.72
N ASN A 307 -0.21 -7.23 24.70
CA ASN A 307 -1.28 -7.49 25.68
C ASN A 307 -2.69 -7.32 25.08
N SER A 308 -2.88 -6.29 24.24
CA SER A 308 -4.18 -5.93 23.66
C SER A 308 -4.27 -6.32 22.17
N PHE A 309 -3.79 -7.51 21.84
CA PHE A 309 -3.65 -7.99 20.46
C PHE A 309 -3.95 -9.49 20.38
N ASN A 310 -4.81 -9.91 19.45
CA ASN A 310 -5.05 -11.32 19.18
C ASN A 310 -4.12 -11.79 18.05
N ALA A 311 -3.10 -12.60 18.39
CA ALA A 311 -2.07 -13.02 17.45
C ALA A 311 -2.63 -13.77 16.24
N ILE A 312 -3.77 -14.46 16.36
CA ILE A 312 -4.40 -15.11 15.22
C ILE A 312 -5.30 -14.16 14.45
N GLN A 313 -6.21 -13.46 15.12
CA GLN A 313 -7.28 -12.71 14.46
C GLN A 313 -6.83 -11.33 13.99
N ASP A 314 -5.88 -10.69 14.67
CA ASP A 314 -5.38 -9.34 14.38
C ASP A 314 -4.21 -9.27 13.40
N VAL A 315 -3.76 -10.41 12.88
CA VAL A 315 -2.81 -10.48 11.75
C VAL A 315 -3.58 -10.75 10.46
N VAL A 316 -3.43 -9.89 9.44
CA VAL A 316 -4.11 -10.06 8.15
C VAL A 316 -3.36 -11.08 7.28
N VAL A 317 -4.09 -12.06 6.71
CA VAL A 317 -3.53 -13.10 5.83
C VAL A 317 -4.16 -13.14 4.44
N GLY A 318 -5.39 -12.64 4.29
CA GLY A 318 -6.09 -12.59 3.02
C GLY A 318 -5.40 -11.64 2.03
N ASP A 319 -5.09 -12.14 0.83
CA ASP A 319 -4.48 -11.35 -0.24
C ASP A 319 -5.06 -11.75 -1.60
N GLY A 320 -6.16 -11.10 -1.97
CA GLY A 320 -6.79 -11.31 -3.28
C GLY A 320 -5.92 -10.81 -4.43
N ILE A 321 -5.00 -9.87 -4.19
CA ILE A 321 -4.10 -9.39 -5.25
C ILE A 321 -3.08 -10.46 -5.63
N ALA A 322 -2.59 -11.23 -4.65
CA ALA A 322 -1.74 -12.38 -4.92
C ALA A 322 -2.48 -13.51 -5.67
N VAL A 323 -3.77 -13.74 -5.37
CA VAL A 323 -4.62 -14.67 -6.14
C VAL A 323 -4.81 -14.18 -7.58
N MET A 324 -5.10 -12.89 -7.77
CA MET A 324 -5.21 -12.30 -9.12
C MET A 324 -3.91 -12.48 -9.92
N ARG A 325 -2.75 -12.25 -9.29
CA ARG A 325 -1.45 -12.50 -9.95
C ARG A 325 -1.34 -13.96 -10.39
N LYS A 326 -1.68 -14.90 -9.51
CA LYS A 326 -1.60 -16.32 -9.80
C LYS A 326 -2.48 -16.71 -10.98
N LEU A 327 -3.73 -16.25 -10.99
CA LEU A 327 -4.67 -16.49 -12.09
C LEU A 327 -4.14 -15.91 -13.42
N LEU A 328 -3.69 -14.64 -13.39
CA LEU A 328 -3.16 -13.96 -14.56
C LEU A 328 -1.94 -14.69 -15.15
N LEU A 329 -0.97 -15.08 -14.32
CA LEU A 329 0.21 -15.81 -14.77
C LEU A 329 -0.13 -17.24 -15.20
N GLY A 330 -1.13 -17.84 -14.60
CA GLY A 330 -1.65 -19.13 -15.00
C GLY A 330 -2.22 -19.11 -16.42
N TRP A 331 -3.02 -18.09 -16.76
CA TRP A 331 -3.52 -17.91 -18.12
C TRP A 331 -2.44 -17.43 -19.09
N ALA A 332 -1.47 -16.64 -18.64
CA ALA A 332 -0.43 -16.10 -19.53
C ALA A 332 0.69 -17.10 -19.80
N GLU A 333 1.26 -17.73 -18.77
CA GLU A 333 2.58 -18.38 -18.86
C GLU A 333 2.58 -19.87 -18.52
N SER A 334 1.85 -20.29 -17.48
CA SER A 334 2.13 -21.59 -16.84
C SER A 334 1.03 -22.64 -16.96
N GLU A 335 -0.06 -22.34 -17.67
CA GLU A 335 -1.28 -23.17 -17.74
C GLU A 335 -1.93 -23.37 -16.36
N LEU A 336 -3.26 -23.29 -16.30
CA LEU A 336 -4.02 -23.64 -15.10
C LEU A 336 -4.85 -24.83 -15.48
N GLU A 337 -4.21 -26.01 -15.48
CA GLU A 337 -4.87 -27.24 -15.88
C GLU A 337 -6.22 -27.39 -15.14
N PRO A 338 -7.29 -27.77 -15.87
CA PRO A 338 -7.32 -28.26 -17.26
C PRO A 338 -7.39 -27.16 -18.33
N PHE A 339 -7.42 -25.87 -17.97
CA PHE A 339 -7.63 -24.81 -18.94
C PHE A 339 -6.33 -24.36 -19.61
N PRO A 340 -6.33 -24.19 -20.94
CA PRO A 340 -5.14 -23.81 -21.69
C PRO A 340 -4.72 -22.37 -21.39
N LYS A 341 -3.42 -22.11 -21.52
CA LYS A 341 -2.88 -20.74 -21.53
C LYS A 341 -3.26 -20.01 -22.81
N TRP A 342 -3.12 -18.68 -22.78
CA TRP A 342 -3.29 -17.84 -23.94
C TRP A 342 -2.23 -18.13 -25.00
N SER A 343 -2.70 -18.33 -26.23
CA SER A 343 -1.88 -18.28 -27.43
C SER A 343 -1.25 -16.91 -27.63
N SER A 344 -0.15 -16.84 -28.39
CA SER A 344 0.49 -15.56 -28.75
C SER A 344 -0.47 -14.56 -29.40
N LYS A 345 -1.43 -15.05 -30.20
CA LYS A 345 -2.48 -14.22 -30.81
C LYS A 345 -3.41 -13.61 -29.75
N GLN A 346 -3.89 -14.43 -28.80
CA GLN A 346 -4.72 -13.94 -27.70
C GLN A 346 -3.98 -12.90 -26.85
N LYS A 347 -2.69 -13.14 -26.54
CA LYS A 347 -1.86 -12.16 -25.81
C LYS A 347 -1.78 -10.81 -26.54
N GLN A 348 -1.52 -10.83 -27.86
CA GLN A 348 -1.49 -9.60 -28.67
C GLN A 348 -2.83 -8.86 -28.71
N GLU A 349 -3.95 -9.59 -28.75
CA GLU A 349 -5.28 -9.00 -28.69
C GLU A 349 -5.55 -8.35 -27.32
N ILE A 350 -5.15 -9.02 -26.24
CA ILE A 350 -5.27 -8.50 -24.87
C ILE A 350 -4.39 -7.25 -24.71
N ASP A 351 -3.16 -7.23 -25.22
CA ASP A 351 -2.28 -6.07 -25.18
C ASP A 351 -2.91 -4.86 -25.88
N LYS A 352 -3.52 -5.07 -27.06
CA LYS A 352 -4.28 -4.02 -27.75
C LYS A 352 -5.47 -3.52 -26.93
N MET A 353 -6.15 -4.38 -26.18
CA MET A 353 -7.24 -3.98 -25.29
C MET A 353 -6.71 -3.16 -24.11
N LEU A 354 -5.64 -3.61 -23.45
CA LEU A 354 -5.01 -2.93 -22.31
C LEU A 354 -4.57 -1.51 -22.70
N LEU A 355 -3.89 -1.34 -23.83
CA LEU A 355 -3.41 -0.05 -24.32
C LEU A 355 -4.54 0.93 -24.72
N ARG A 356 -5.74 0.41 -25.03
CA ARG A 356 -6.91 1.24 -25.38
C ARG A 356 -7.72 1.67 -24.15
N MET A 357 -7.60 0.97 -23.03
CA MET A 357 -8.35 1.29 -21.82
C MET A 357 -7.87 2.63 -21.25
N ARG A 358 -8.84 3.48 -20.94
CA ARG A 358 -8.59 4.76 -20.25
C ARG A 358 -9.31 4.71 -18.92
N PHE A 359 -8.55 4.87 -17.85
CA PHE A 359 -9.03 4.83 -16.47
C PHE A 359 -9.29 6.26 -15.95
N PRO A 360 -10.22 6.44 -15.00
CA PRO A 360 -10.39 7.70 -14.28
C PRO A 360 -9.08 8.24 -13.70
N SER A 361 -8.97 9.56 -13.54
CA SER A 361 -7.78 10.27 -13.05
C SER A 361 -7.33 9.83 -11.65
N GLU A 362 -8.22 9.28 -10.84
CA GLU A 362 -7.89 8.71 -9.53
C GLU A 362 -7.03 7.45 -9.63
N ILE A 363 -7.01 6.79 -10.79
CA ILE A 363 -6.18 5.63 -11.08
C ILE A 363 -4.86 6.13 -11.66
N GLU A 364 -3.86 6.29 -10.78
CA GLU A 364 -2.56 6.91 -11.10
C GLU A 364 -1.75 6.20 -12.21
N LYS A 365 -2.05 4.93 -12.51
CA LYS A 365 -1.24 4.10 -13.43
C LYS A 365 -2.07 3.45 -14.51
N GLU A 366 -1.64 3.62 -15.75
CA GLU A 366 -2.08 2.81 -16.88
C GLU A 366 -1.59 1.37 -16.72
N LEU A 367 -2.36 0.42 -17.27
CA LEU A 367 -1.95 -0.98 -17.28
C LEU A 367 -0.90 -1.20 -18.37
N ARG A 368 0.25 -1.74 -17.98
CA ARG A 368 1.27 -2.19 -18.94
C ARG A 368 0.78 -3.41 -19.70
N VAL A 369 1.38 -3.68 -20.87
CA VAL A 369 1.13 -4.90 -21.65
C VAL A 369 1.50 -6.17 -20.87
N LEU A 370 0.95 -7.31 -21.29
CA LEU A 370 1.11 -8.62 -20.67
C LEU A 370 2.56 -9.09 -20.62
N HIS A 371 3.43 -8.63 -21.53
CA HIS A 371 4.87 -8.88 -21.45
C HIS A 371 5.46 -8.52 -20.07
N TYR A 372 4.91 -7.49 -19.41
CA TYR A 372 5.32 -7.06 -18.08
C TYR A 372 4.48 -7.64 -16.93
N ALA A 373 3.54 -8.57 -17.19
CA ALA A 373 2.59 -9.08 -16.18
C ALA A 373 3.27 -9.66 -14.93
N LEU A 374 4.42 -10.33 -15.10
CA LEU A 374 5.25 -10.82 -13.99
C LEU A 374 5.71 -9.69 -13.05
N CYS A 375 5.90 -8.48 -13.59
CA CYS A 375 6.40 -7.29 -12.90
C CYS A 375 5.31 -6.27 -12.56
N TRP A 376 4.02 -6.58 -12.81
CA TRP A 376 2.92 -5.71 -12.39
C TRP A 376 2.94 -5.52 -10.87
N THR A 377 2.70 -4.30 -10.41
CA THR A 377 2.63 -3.92 -9.00
C THR A 377 1.29 -4.30 -8.37
N GLY A 378 1.16 -4.16 -7.05
CA GLY A 378 -0.10 -4.40 -6.36
C GLY A 378 -1.23 -3.50 -6.90
N SER A 379 -0.92 -2.21 -7.11
CA SER A 379 -1.85 -1.25 -7.70
C SER A 379 -2.29 -1.63 -9.13
N GLU A 380 -1.39 -2.12 -9.98
CA GLU A 380 -1.76 -2.54 -11.34
C GLU A 380 -2.65 -3.79 -11.33
N LEU A 381 -2.34 -4.77 -10.47
CA LEU A 381 -3.20 -5.94 -10.30
C LEU A 381 -4.56 -5.59 -9.72
N HIS A 382 -4.62 -4.62 -8.80
CA HIS A 382 -5.88 -4.09 -8.28
C HIS A 382 -6.69 -3.42 -9.39
N THR A 383 -6.05 -2.58 -10.22
CA THR A 383 -6.70 -1.95 -11.38
C THR A 383 -7.19 -3.01 -12.37
N PHE A 384 -6.37 -4.01 -12.68
CA PHE A 384 -6.77 -5.10 -13.56
C PHE A 384 -7.96 -5.86 -12.97
N LEU A 385 -7.88 -6.30 -11.72
CA LEU A 385 -8.95 -7.04 -11.05
C LEU A 385 -10.28 -6.29 -11.10
N HIS A 386 -10.33 -5.04 -10.65
CA HIS A 386 -11.60 -4.35 -10.45
C HIS A 386 -12.18 -3.71 -11.73
N TYR A 387 -11.33 -3.27 -12.66
CA TYR A 387 -11.78 -2.47 -13.80
C TYR A 387 -11.61 -3.17 -15.15
N ALA A 388 -10.52 -3.91 -15.37
CA ALA A 388 -10.20 -4.43 -16.70
C ALA A 388 -10.61 -5.90 -16.89
N SER A 389 -10.43 -6.73 -15.85
CA SER A 389 -10.44 -8.19 -15.94
C SER A 389 -11.76 -8.73 -16.46
N ILE A 390 -12.90 -8.24 -15.96
CA ILE A 390 -14.21 -8.75 -16.33
C ILE A 390 -14.52 -8.57 -17.82
N ALA A 391 -14.02 -7.49 -18.42
CA ALA A 391 -14.18 -7.20 -19.84
C ALA A 391 -13.13 -7.90 -20.70
N ILE A 392 -11.87 -7.96 -20.25
CA ILE A 392 -10.77 -8.57 -21.00
C ILE A 392 -10.88 -10.08 -21.03
N LEU A 393 -11.23 -10.71 -19.91
CA LEU A 393 -11.24 -12.17 -19.80
C LEU A 393 -12.42 -12.80 -20.54
N LYS A 394 -13.48 -12.02 -20.79
CA LYS A 394 -14.65 -12.48 -21.54
C LYS A 394 -14.21 -12.92 -22.94
N ASP A 395 -14.54 -14.15 -23.29
CA ASP A 395 -14.18 -14.79 -24.57
C ASP A 395 -12.66 -14.94 -24.80
N LYS A 396 -11.83 -14.72 -23.76
CA LYS A 396 -10.36 -14.93 -23.81
C LYS A 396 -9.89 -16.08 -22.92
N ILE A 397 -10.68 -16.50 -21.95
CA ILE A 397 -10.45 -17.73 -21.19
C ILE A 397 -11.63 -18.69 -21.40
N ASP A 398 -11.46 -19.94 -20.96
CA ASP A 398 -12.53 -20.94 -21.01
C ASP A 398 -13.81 -20.46 -20.30
N SER A 399 -14.97 -20.84 -20.81
CA SER A 399 -16.27 -20.42 -20.26
C SER A 399 -16.46 -20.83 -18.79
N ALA A 400 -16.03 -22.04 -18.41
CA ALA A 400 -16.09 -22.51 -17.02
C ALA A 400 -15.08 -21.76 -16.15
N ALA A 401 -13.88 -21.47 -16.67
CA ALA A 401 -12.90 -20.64 -16.00
C ALA A 401 -13.42 -19.21 -15.76
N TYR A 402 -14.18 -18.64 -16.71
CA TYR A 402 -14.79 -17.33 -16.58
C TYR A 402 -15.92 -17.31 -15.56
N GLU A 403 -16.81 -18.31 -15.56
CA GLU A 403 -17.84 -18.45 -14.52
C GLU A 403 -17.23 -18.58 -13.12
N HIS A 404 -16.17 -19.36 -12.99
CA HIS A 404 -15.40 -19.48 -11.75
C HIS A 404 -14.76 -18.15 -11.35
N PHE A 405 -14.11 -17.44 -12.28
CA PHE A 405 -13.51 -16.13 -12.03
C PHE A 405 -14.54 -15.09 -11.57
N LYS A 406 -15.78 -15.13 -12.08
CA LYS A 406 -16.83 -14.21 -11.65
C LYS A 406 -17.17 -14.32 -10.17
N LEU A 407 -17.05 -15.51 -9.55
CA LEU A 407 -17.19 -15.65 -8.10
C LEU A 407 -16.17 -14.79 -7.35
N PHE A 408 -14.91 -14.90 -7.76
CA PHE A 408 -13.81 -14.11 -7.19
C PHE A 408 -13.99 -12.62 -7.47
N TYR A 409 -14.26 -12.22 -8.71
CA TYR A 409 -14.47 -10.82 -9.09
C TYR A 409 -15.62 -10.17 -8.28
N CYS A 410 -16.76 -10.84 -8.16
CA CYS A 410 -17.91 -10.32 -7.42
C CYS A 410 -17.58 -10.18 -5.93
N ALA A 411 -16.97 -11.21 -5.34
CA ALA A 411 -16.62 -11.18 -3.93
C ALA A 411 -15.64 -10.05 -3.60
N MET A 412 -14.57 -9.94 -4.38
CA MET A 412 -13.56 -8.91 -4.22
C MET A 412 -14.16 -7.50 -4.38
N THR A 413 -15.03 -7.30 -5.37
CA THR A 413 -15.68 -6.00 -5.60
C THR A 413 -16.61 -5.61 -4.43
N ILE A 414 -17.40 -6.55 -3.92
CA ILE A 414 -18.31 -6.31 -2.79
C ILE A 414 -17.53 -6.02 -1.50
N LEU A 415 -16.47 -6.78 -1.22
CA LEU A 415 -15.65 -6.62 -0.02
C LEU A 415 -14.75 -5.37 -0.05
N SER A 416 -14.56 -4.75 -1.22
CA SER A 416 -13.75 -3.54 -1.37
C SER A 416 -14.45 -2.24 -0.96
N SER A 417 -15.76 -2.26 -0.66
CA SER A 417 -16.50 -1.05 -0.29
C SER A 417 -17.49 -1.28 0.85
N THR A 418 -17.61 -0.27 1.72
CA THR A 418 -18.66 -0.22 2.76
C THR A 418 -20.06 0.00 2.18
N ALA A 419 -20.17 0.48 0.94
CA ALA A 419 -21.46 0.61 0.24
C ALA A 419 -22.19 -0.74 0.13
N TYR A 420 -21.43 -1.83 0.03
CA TYR A 420 -21.97 -3.19 -0.07
C TYR A 420 -21.87 -3.97 1.25
N LYS A 421 -21.75 -3.28 2.40
CA LYS A 421 -21.56 -3.92 3.71
C LYS A 421 -22.61 -4.97 4.03
N GLN A 422 -23.87 -4.74 3.64
CA GLN A 422 -24.97 -5.70 3.82
C GLN A 422 -24.79 -7.00 3.00
N ARG A 423 -23.95 -6.98 1.96
CA ARG A 423 -23.65 -8.12 1.09
C ARG A 423 -22.29 -8.76 1.36
N TRP A 424 -21.52 -8.30 2.34
CA TRP A 424 -20.20 -8.87 2.64
C TRP A 424 -20.26 -10.36 2.98
N GLN A 425 -21.32 -10.81 3.66
CA GLN A 425 -21.49 -12.22 4.01
C GLN A 425 -21.70 -13.08 2.76
N TYR A 426 -22.54 -12.61 1.83
CA TYR A 426 -22.73 -13.23 0.51
C TYR A 426 -21.42 -13.28 -0.29
N ALA A 427 -20.62 -12.20 -0.28
CA ALA A 427 -19.30 -12.22 -0.91
C ALA A 427 -18.38 -13.30 -0.30
N GLY A 428 -18.50 -13.55 1.01
CA GLY A 428 -17.81 -14.65 1.65
C GLY A 428 -18.24 -16.02 1.15
N GLU A 429 -19.54 -16.24 0.93
CA GLU A 429 -20.05 -17.46 0.30
C GLU A 429 -19.49 -17.64 -1.12
N CYS A 430 -19.38 -16.55 -1.89
CA CYS A 430 -18.72 -16.58 -3.19
C CYS A 430 -17.25 -16.98 -3.10
N LEU A 431 -16.49 -16.50 -2.10
CA LEU A 431 -15.10 -16.91 -1.89
C LEU A 431 -14.98 -18.38 -1.49
N VAL A 432 -15.85 -18.87 -0.61
CA VAL A 432 -15.89 -20.29 -0.22
C VAL A 432 -16.11 -21.16 -1.47
N ARG A 433 -17.15 -20.86 -2.25
CA ARG A 433 -17.42 -21.58 -3.51
C ARG A 433 -16.28 -21.46 -4.50
N PHE A 434 -15.65 -20.30 -4.62
CA PHE A 434 -14.49 -20.10 -5.48
C PHE A 434 -13.35 -21.03 -5.08
N VAL A 435 -13.01 -21.12 -3.79
CA VAL A 435 -11.90 -21.96 -3.30
C VAL A 435 -12.23 -23.45 -3.39
N GLU A 436 -13.47 -23.87 -3.10
CA GLU A 436 -13.93 -25.26 -3.28
C GLU A 436 -13.86 -25.69 -4.75
N GLN A 437 -14.33 -24.85 -5.67
CA GLN A 437 -14.22 -25.10 -7.12
C GLN A 437 -12.77 -25.03 -7.59
N PHE A 438 -11.93 -24.20 -6.96
CA PHE A 438 -10.51 -24.13 -7.27
C PHE A 438 -9.82 -25.47 -6.96
N ASP A 439 -10.18 -26.13 -5.86
CA ASP A 439 -9.63 -27.45 -5.48
C ASP A 439 -10.08 -28.55 -6.45
N THR A 440 -11.22 -28.37 -7.09
CA THR A 440 -11.74 -29.33 -8.08
C THR A 440 -11.12 -29.12 -9.45
N PHE A 441 -11.11 -27.87 -9.95
CA PHE A 441 -10.60 -27.55 -11.28
C PHE A 441 -9.08 -27.51 -11.33
N TYR A 442 -8.46 -26.88 -10.35
CA TYR A 442 -7.04 -26.55 -10.35
C TYR A 442 -6.33 -27.15 -9.15
N LYS A 443 -6.69 -28.39 -8.76
CA LYS A 443 -6.26 -29.02 -7.51
C LYS A 443 -4.78 -28.80 -7.17
N SER A 444 -3.92 -29.04 -8.16
CA SER A 444 -2.48 -28.92 -8.00
C SER A 444 -2.03 -27.46 -7.79
N HIS A 445 -2.84 -26.48 -8.16
CA HIS A 445 -2.55 -25.06 -7.99
C HIS A 445 -3.13 -24.44 -6.71
N LEU A 446 -3.90 -25.15 -5.86
CA LEU A 446 -4.47 -24.53 -4.66
C LEU A 446 -3.39 -24.32 -3.58
N THR A 447 -2.71 -23.18 -3.64
CA THR A 447 -1.67 -22.80 -2.67
C THR A 447 -2.28 -22.13 -1.43
N SER A 448 -1.47 -21.93 -0.39
CA SER A 448 -1.88 -21.18 0.82
C SER A 448 -2.48 -19.81 0.50
N VAL A 449 -2.02 -19.14 -0.56
CA VAL A 449 -2.55 -17.86 -1.03
C VAL A 449 -4.02 -17.96 -1.44
N VAL A 450 -4.41 -19.04 -2.13
CA VAL A 450 -5.80 -19.29 -2.53
C VAL A 450 -6.63 -19.69 -1.31
N HIS A 451 -6.11 -20.60 -0.48
CA HIS A 451 -6.76 -21.04 0.74
C HIS A 451 -7.06 -19.87 1.70
N ASN A 452 -6.15 -18.89 1.82
CA ASN A 452 -6.33 -17.73 2.70
C ASN A 452 -7.55 -16.87 2.35
N LEU A 453 -8.13 -16.99 1.13
CA LEU A 453 -9.39 -16.31 0.78
C LEU A 453 -10.56 -16.76 1.68
N LEU A 454 -10.52 -17.99 2.21
CA LEU A 454 -11.52 -18.51 3.15
C LEU A 454 -11.57 -17.70 4.46
N HIS A 455 -10.53 -16.93 4.76
CA HIS A 455 -10.43 -16.12 5.97
C HIS A 455 -10.69 -14.63 5.72
N LEU A 456 -10.70 -14.20 4.45
CA LEU A 456 -10.77 -12.78 4.07
C LEU A 456 -12.06 -12.10 4.54
N THR A 457 -13.21 -12.77 4.47
CA THR A 457 -14.50 -12.18 4.90
C THR A 457 -14.52 -11.83 6.38
N ALA A 458 -13.95 -12.70 7.22
CA ALA A 458 -13.86 -12.44 8.66
C ALA A 458 -12.93 -11.24 8.94
N GLU A 459 -11.84 -11.11 8.19
CA GLU A 459 -10.93 -9.96 8.27
C GLU A 459 -11.62 -8.67 7.83
N VAL A 460 -12.42 -8.70 6.76
CA VAL A 460 -13.18 -7.54 6.30
C VAL A 460 -14.25 -7.12 7.31
N LEU A 461 -14.95 -8.08 7.92
CA LEU A 461 -15.91 -7.80 8.99
C LEU A 461 -15.25 -7.15 10.21
N ARG A 462 -14.02 -7.58 10.54
CA ARG A 462 -13.28 -7.10 11.71
C ARG A 462 -12.61 -5.74 11.49
N PHE A 463 -12.01 -5.54 10.31
CA PHE A 463 -11.15 -4.39 10.03
C PHE A 463 -11.74 -3.41 9.03
N GLY A 464 -12.84 -3.73 8.36
CA GLY A 464 -13.40 -2.90 7.29
C GLY A 464 -12.98 -3.37 5.89
N PRO A 465 -13.34 -2.61 4.84
CA PRO A 465 -13.23 -3.08 3.47
C PRO A 465 -11.77 -3.35 3.06
N ILE A 466 -11.58 -4.14 2.00
CA ILE A 466 -10.27 -4.59 1.49
C ILE A 466 -9.19 -3.48 1.42
N PRO A 467 -9.45 -2.25 0.90
CA PRO A 467 -8.44 -1.19 0.86
C PRO A 467 -7.89 -0.78 2.24
N SER A 468 -8.59 -1.13 3.33
CA SER A 468 -8.17 -0.83 4.70
C SER A 468 -7.27 -1.90 5.33
N ILE A 469 -7.08 -3.04 4.66
CA ILE A 469 -6.29 -4.18 5.17
C ILE A 469 -5.29 -4.75 4.16
N PHE A 470 -5.37 -4.36 2.88
CA PHE A 470 -4.45 -4.86 1.86
C PHE A 470 -3.13 -4.11 1.85
N ARG A 471 -2.05 -4.86 1.57
CA ARG A 471 -0.69 -4.34 1.58
C ARG A 471 -0.44 -3.26 0.52
N TYR A 472 -1.18 -3.24 -0.60
CA TYR A 472 -0.94 -2.25 -1.65
C TYR A 472 -1.17 -0.80 -1.16
N SER A 473 -1.91 -0.60 -0.06
CA SER A 473 -2.06 0.73 0.58
C SER A 473 -0.71 1.29 1.06
N PHE A 474 0.28 0.44 1.31
CA PHE A 474 1.64 0.81 1.69
C PHE A 474 2.58 1.00 0.46
N ASP A 475 2.19 0.57 -0.75
CA ASP A 475 3.05 0.57 -1.94
C ASP A 475 3.61 1.96 -2.29
N ALA A 476 2.82 3.02 -2.07
CA ALA A 476 3.29 4.39 -2.31
C ALA A 476 4.46 4.77 -1.40
N LYS A 477 4.35 4.47 -0.10
CA LYS A 477 5.43 4.74 0.87
C LYS A 477 6.63 3.82 0.64
N LEU A 478 6.39 2.56 0.29
CA LEU A 478 7.46 1.61 -0.07
C LEU A 478 8.23 2.09 -1.31
N ARG A 479 7.54 2.59 -2.35
CA ARG A 479 8.18 3.18 -3.54
C ARG A 479 9.00 4.41 -3.21
N PHE A 480 8.47 5.28 -2.35
CA PHE A 480 9.19 6.45 -1.87
C PHE A 480 10.51 6.04 -1.18
N ILE A 481 10.47 5.08 -0.25
CA ILE A 481 11.68 4.52 0.38
C ILE A 481 12.63 3.92 -0.66
N LYS A 482 12.12 3.20 -1.68
CA LYS A 482 12.95 2.67 -2.78
C LYS A 482 13.68 3.75 -3.56
N GLY A 483 13.03 4.90 -3.80
CA GLY A 483 13.63 6.03 -4.49
C GLY A 483 14.84 6.56 -3.73
N LEU A 484 14.65 6.85 -2.44
CA LEU A 484 15.72 7.35 -1.55
C LEU A 484 16.95 6.44 -1.49
N VAL A 485 16.74 5.13 -1.58
CA VAL A 485 17.86 4.16 -1.55
C VAL A 485 18.57 4.05 -2.91
N LYS A 486 17.86 4.30 -4.03
CA LYS A 486 18.43 4.17 -5.39
C LYS A 486 19.25 5.38 -5.82
N GLU A 487 18.93 6.57 -5.31
CA GLU A 487 19.55 7.84 -5.71
C GLU A 487 20.99 8.03 -5.17
N GLY A 488 21.51 7.07 -4.40
CA GLY A 488 22.95 6.94 -4.22
C GLY A 488 23.38 5.66 -3.51
N ASN A 489 24.67 5.36 -3.57
CA ASN A 489 25.31 4.25 -2.83
C ASN A 489 25.30 4.54 -1.33
N HIS A 490 24.12 4.58 -0.71
CA HIS A 490 23.91 5.26 0.55
C HIS A 490 23.78 4.29 1.73
N PRO A 491 24.56 4.47 2.81
CA PRO A 491 24.33 3.80 4.08
C PRO A 491 22.96 4.22 4.66
N LEU A 492 22.35 3.36 5.49
CA LEU A 492 21.03 3.57 6.12
C LEU A 492 20.85 4.98 6.70
N GLY A 493 21.92 5.56 7.26
CA GLY A 493 21.93 6.91 7.82
C GLY A 493 21.47 8.00 6.86
N LYS A 494 21.77 7.91 5.56
CA LYS A 494 21.30 8.88 4.56
C LYS A 494 19.80 8.75 4.27
N VAL A 495 19.29 7.51 4.17
CA VAL A 495 17.84 7.25 4.03
C VAL A 495 17.08 7.82 5.23
N VAL A 496 17.64 7.65 6.44
CA VAL A 496 17.08 8.20 7.68
C VAL A 496 17.13 9.73 7.71
N SER A 497 18.23 10.35 7.26
CA SER A 497 18.33 11.82 7.15
C SER A 497 17.28 12.37 6.19
N SER A 498 17.20 11.83 4.97
CA SER A 498 16.22 12.26 3.98
C SER A 498 14.78 12.03 4.46
N LEU A 499 14.50 10.96 5.20
CA LEU A 499 13.20 10.75 5.83
C LEU A 499 12.88 11.82 6.88
N SER A 500 13.90 12.31 7.60
CA SER A 500 13.76 13.35 8.61
C SER A 500 13.59 14.74 7.97
N GLU A 501 14.30 15.03 6.89
CA GLU A 501 14.16 16.28 6.11
C GLU A 501 12.76 16.40 5.47
N VAL A 502 12.25 15.32 4.90
CA VAL A 502 10.90 15.28 4.30
C VAL A 502 9.82 15.44 5.37
N LYS A 503 10.06 14.92 6.58
CA LYS A 503 9.19 15.16 7.74
C LYS A 503 9.12 16.65 8.08
N GLU A 504 10.18 17.43 7.88
CA GLU A 504 10.21 18.87 8.15
C GLU A 504 9.56 19.72 7.05
N THR A 505 9.59 19.27 5.79
CA THR A 505 9.05 20.02 4.64
C THR A 505 7.57 19.77 4.35
N CYS A 506 6.94 18.75 4.96
CA CYS A 506 5.51 18.48 4.81
C CYS A 506 4.62 19.47 5.60
N SER A 507 4.72 20.75 5.25
CA SER A 507 3.68 21.75 5.45
C SER A 507 3.01 22.04 4.11
N GLU A 508 2.43 21.02 3.46
CA GLU A 508 1.56 21.30 2.32
C GLU A 508 0.30 21.97 2.86
N GLU A 509 0.02 23.20 2.43
CA GLU A 509 -1.24 23.88 2.71
C GLU A 509 -2.39 22.93 2.34
N SER A 510 -3.15 22.50 3.34
CA SER A 510 -4.25 21.57 3.14
C SER A 510 -5.33 22.28 2.32
N LYS A 511 -5.31 22.07 0.99
CA LYS A 511 -6.39 22.50 0.10
C LYS A 511 -7.70 21.95 0.67
N LYS A 512 -8.63 22.85 1.01
CA LYS A 512 -9.97 22.47 1.46
C LYS A 512 -10.78 22.04 0.25
N TYR A 513 -11.26 20.80 0.26
CA TYR A 513 -12.18 20.26 -0.74
C TYR A 513 -13.62 20.30 -0.20
N PRO A 514 -14.66 20.34 -1.05
CA PRO A 514 -14.63 20.35 -2.51
C PRO A 514 -14.10 21.66 -3.12
N LEU A 515 -13.42 21.57 -4.26
CA LEU A 515 -12.84 22.68 -5.03
C LEU A 515 -13.47 22.74 -6.42
N MET A 516 -14.01 23.90 -6.81
CA MET A 516 -14.55 24.13 -8.14
C MET A 516 -13.58 24.98 -8.95
N ILE A 517 -13.15 24.48 -10.11
CA ILE A 517 -12.20 25.14 -11.00
C ILE A 517 -12.85 25.31 -12.37
N LEU A 518 -12.72 26.49 -12.97
CA LEU A 518 -13.20 26.73 -14.33
C LEU A 518 -12.25 26.06 -15.34
N ASP A 519 -12.77 25.14 -16.15
CA ASP A 519 -12.05 24.54 -17.26
C ASP A 519 -12.00 25.52 -18.44
N GLN A 520 -10.82 26.05 -18.72
CA GLN A 520 -10.60 26.98 -19.81
C GLN A 520 -10.71 26.30 -21.20
N GLN A 521 -10.59 24.98 -21.30
CA GLN A 521 -10.61 24.25 -22.56
C GLN A 521 -12.02 23.80 -22.97
N GLU A 522 -12.81 23.27 -22.03
CA GLU A 522 -14.15 22.70 -22.32
C GLU A 522 -15.33 23.57 -21.83
N LEU A 523 -15.08 24.81 -21.38
CA LEU A 523 -16.10 25.75 -20.92
C LEU A 523 -17.05 25.11 -19.88
N GLY A 524 -16.49 24.56 -18.80
CA GLY A 524 -17.24 23.85 -17.77
C GLY A 524 -16.57 23.90 -16.41
N ILE A 525 -17.28 23.46 -15.37
CA ILE A 525 -16.75 23.41 -14.01
C ILE A 525 -16.13 22.04 -13.76
N ILE A 526 -14.87 22.01 -13.33
CA ILE A 526 -14.21 20.83 -12.77
C ILE A 526 -14.45 20.83 -11.27
N LEU A 527 -15.05 19.77 -10.76
CA LEU A 527 -15.28 19.59 -9.33
C LEU A 527 -14.24 18.62 -8.78
N HIS A 528 -13.27 19.13 -8.03
CA HIS A 528 -12.37 18.31 -7.23
C HIS A 528 -13.01 17.97 -5.90
N LEU A 529 -13.17 16.69 -5.61
CA LEU A 529 -13.69 16.19 -4.33
C LEU A 529 -12.57 15.84 -3.35
N ASN A 530 -11.40 15.50 -3.87
CA ASN A 530 -10.13 15.44 -3.13
C ASN A 530 -8.95 15.63 -4.10
N SER A 531 -7.72 15.42 -3.63
CA SER A 531 -6.50 15.58 -4.44
C SER A 531 -6.38 14.62 -5.62
N LYS A 532 -7.11 13.50 -5.60
CA LYS A 532 -7.06 12.42 -6.61
C LYS A 532 -8.37 12.19 -7.34
N PHE A 533 -9.50 12.61 -6.77
CA PHE A 533 -10.83 12.39 -7.32
C PHE A 533 -11.45 13.71 -7.79
N MET A 534 -11.88 13.72 -9.04
CA MET A 534 -12.53 14.86 -9.67
C MET A 534 -13.67 14.41 -10.60
N LEU A 535 -14.61 15.32 -10.82
CA LEU A 535 -15.59 15.24 -11.89
C LEU A 535 -15.28 16.33 -12.92
N LYS A 536 -15.10 15.90 -14.17
CA LYS A 536 -14.83 16.78 -15.31
C LYS A 536 -15.61 16.28 -16.52
N ARG A 537 -16.13 17.21 -17.32
CA ARG A 537 -16.78 16.86 -18.59
C ARG A 537 -15.83 16.05 -19.47
N GLY A 538 -16.34 14.97 -20.05
CA GLY A 538 -15.55 14.08 -20.90
C GLY A 538 -15.90 12.61 -20.68
N LYS A 539 -15.10 11.72 -21.25
CA LYS A 539 -15.32 10.27 -21.16
C LYS A 539 -14.67 9.64 -19.93
N ARG A 540 -13.59 10.23 -19.42
CA ARG A 540 -12.73 9.66 -18.38
C ARG A 540 -13.26 9.94 -16.97
N ASP A 541 -13.40 11.22 -16.64
CA ASP A 541 -13.77 11.71 -15.29
C ASP A 541 -15.21 12.25 -15.24
N GLY A 542 -16.02 11.92 -16.25
CA GLY A 542 -17.35 12.50 -16.48
C GLY A 542 -18.51 11.68 -15.94
N TRP A 543 -18.26 10.76 -15.01
CA TRP A 543 -19.27 9.80 -14.54
C TRP A 543 -19.25 9.65 -13.03
N PHE A 544 -20.43 9.58 -12.42
CA PHE A 544 -20.56 9.26 -11.00
C PHE A 544 -21.79 8.39 -10.74
N LEU A 545 -21.80 7.70 -9.60
CA LEU A 545 -22.90 6.86 -9.16
C LEU A 545 -23.64 7.53 -7.99
N THR A 546 -24.96 7.63 -8.07
CA THR A 546 -25.78 8.16 -6.97
C THR A 546 -26.02 7.10 -5.89
N LYS A 547 -26.53 7.52 -4.73
CA LYS A 547 -26.94 6.62 -3.64
C LYS A 547 -28.07 5.65 -4.05
N GLU A 548 -28.81 5.99 -5.10
CA GLU A 548 -29.89 5.19 -5.70
C GLU A 548 -29.36 4.27 -6.82
N ASN A 549 -28.04 4.13 -6.95
CA ASN A 549 -27.37 3.35 -8.00
C ASN A 549 -27.66 3.85 -9.43
N ILE A 550 -27.96 5.14 -9.59
CA ILE A 550 -28.12 5.78 -10.90
C ILE A 550 -26.75 6.23 -11.38
N ILE A 551 -26.37 5.85 -12.60
CA ILE A 551 -25.12 6.31 -13.20
C ILE A 551 -25.44 7.63 -13.89
N VAL A 552 -24.70 8.68 -13.58
CA VAL A 552 -24.96 10.03 -14.07
C VAL A 552 -23.74 10.54 -14.82
N LYS A 553 -23.97 11.07 -16.03
CA LYS A 553 -22.96 11.79 -16.80
C LYS A 553 -22.86 13.21 -16.28
N TYR A 554 -21.74 13.55 -15.66
CA TYR A 554 -21.49 14.86 -15.07
C TYR A 554 -21.59 16.00 -16.10
N THR A 555 -22.26 17.09 -15.72
CA THR A 555 -22.38 18.31 -16.53
C THR A 555 -21.78 19.52 -15.85
N THR A 556 -22.06 19.75 -14.57
CA THR A 556 -21.56 20.90 -13.81
C THR A 556 -21.78 20.70 -12.31
N ALA A 557 -21.16 21.55 -11.49
CA ALA A 557 -21.46 21.67 -10.08
C ALA A 557 -21.70 23.13 -9.71
N SER A 558 -22.48 23.37 -8.67
CA SER A 558 -22.75 24.70 -8.12
C SER A 558 -22.61 24.65 -6.60
N LEU A 559 -22.01 25.71 -6.04
CA LEU A 559 -21.95 25.93 -4.61
C LEU A 559 -22.56 27.30 -4.33
N THR A 560 -23.74 27.31 -3.72
CA THR A 560 -24.43 28.55 -3.31
C THR A 560 -24.30 28.69 -1.80
N GLU A 561 -24.08 29.90 -1.30
CA GLU A 561 -23.94 30.17 0.12
C GLU A 561 -25.17 29.66 0.91
N GLY A 562 -24.94 28.89 1.97
CA GLY A 562 -25.99 28.29 2.80
C GLY A 562 -26.68 27.05 2.19
N LYS A 563 -26.31 26.60 0.99
CA LYS A 563 -26.82 25.37 0.37
C LYS A 563 -25.75 24.27 0.30
N PRO A 564 -26.15 22.98 0.28
CA PRO A 564 -25.22 21.90 -0.01
C PRO A 564 -24.66 22.03 -1.43
N LEU A 565 -23.50 21.41 -1.67
CA LEU A 565 -22.94 21.26 -3.01
C LEU A 565 -23.95 20.55 -3.92
N GLU A 566 -24.31 21.20 -5.02
CA GLU A 566 -25.17 20.62 -6.05
C GLU A 566 -24.31 20.11 -7.21
N VAL A 567 -24.51 18.84 -7.58
CA VAL A 567 -23.80 18.19 -8.70
C VAL A 567 -24.84 17.80 -9.74
N HIS A 568 -24.72 18.35 -10.94
CA HIS A 568 -25.67 18.16 -12.02
C HIS A 568 -25.13 17.19 -13.08
N GLY A 569 -26.05 16.50 -13.74
CA GLY A 569 -25.71 15.59 -14.82
C GLY A 569 -26.91 14.95 -15.49
N HIS A 570 -26.64 14.12 -16.49
CA HIS A 570 -27.66 13.36 -17.22
C HIS A 570 -27.67 11.90 -16.74
N PRO A 571 -28.77 11.41 -16.15
CA PRO A 571 -28.87 10.02 -15.71
C PRO A 571 -28.93 9.05 -16.90
N ILE A 572 -28.27 7.90 -16.76
CA ILE A 572 -28.42 6.76 -17.67
C ILE A 572 -29.47 5.81 -17.09
N PHE A 573 -30.63 5.74 -17.75
CA PHE A 573 -31.70 4.82 -17.38
C PHE A 573 -31.62 3.48 -18.13
N LYS A 574 -31.16 3.48 -19.38
CA LYS A 574 -31.03 2.25 -20.17
C LYS A 574 -29.72 1.54 -19.82
N LYS A 575 -29.82 0.48 -19.02
CA LYS A 575 -28.69 -0.36 -18.61
C LYS A 575 -29.01 -1.82 -18.89
N SER A 576 -27.99 -2.62 -19.13
CA SER A 576 -28.08 -4.08 -19.23
C SER A 576 -27.00 -4.70 -18.36
N ALA A 577 -27.32 -5.75 -17.62
CA ALA A 577 -26.33 -6.50 -16.86
C ALA A 577 -25.32 -7.13 -17.83
N THR A 578 -24.03 -6.96 -17.54
CA THR A 578 -22.93 -7.64 -18.25
C THR A 578 -22.97 -9.14 -17.97
N PHE A 579 -23.37 -9.52 -16.76
CA PHE A 579 -23.64 -10.89 -16.32
C PHE A 579 -24.67 -10.92 -15.19
N SER A 580 -25.36 -12.04 -15.03
CA SER A 580 -26.38 -12.27 -13.97
C SER A 580 -25.93 -13.23 -12.87
N THR A 581 -24.91 -14.04 -13.15
CA THR A 581 -24.37 -15.07 -12.24
C THR A 581 -22.92 -14.72 -11.88
N PRO A 582 -22.50 -14.82 -10.60
CA PRO A 582 -23.26 -15.33 -9.45
C PRO A 582 -24.30 -14.33 -8.91
N CYS A 583 -24.11 -13.04 -9.16
CA CYS A 583 -25.11 -12.00 -8.91
C CYS A 583 -25.13 -11.03 -10.09
N SER A 584 -26.26 -10.34 -10.27
CA SER A 584 -26.40 -9.32 -11.31
C SER A 584 -25.34 -8.24 -11.18
N SER A 585 -24.69 -7.91 -12.30
CA SER A 585 -23.77 -6.78 -12.40
C SER A 585 -24.48 -5.42 -12.54
N ALA A 586 -25.81 -5.41 -12.56
CA ALA A 586 -26.64 -4.20 -12.72
C ALA A 586 -26.93 -3.47 -11.41
#